data_AF-A0A0B5QMB1-F1
#
_entry.id   AF-A0A0B5QMB1-F1
#
_cell.length_a   1.000
_cell.length_b   1.000
_cell.length_c   1.000
_cell.angle_alpha   90.00
_cell.angle_beta   90.00
_cell.angle_gamma   90.00
#
_symmetry.space_group_name_H-M   'P 1'
#
loop_
_entity.id
_entity.type
_entity.pdbx_description
1 polymer ?
#
loop_
_entity_poly.entity_id
_entity_poly.type
_entity_poly.pdbx_seq_one_letter_code
_entity_poly.pdbx_strand_id
1 'polypeptide(L)' 'MNKDDDPRHWKLGILYYNPDNPSESVDKRNGIGSTINFGSKIGRSIMASILSIPVIIILLVFVAFRFF' A
#
# COMPACT_ATOMS: atom_id res chain seq x y z
N MET A 1 -9.33 12.18 -19.16
CA MET A 1 -9.41 12.25 -17.68
C MET A 1 -9.05 10.88 -17.14
N ASN A 2 -8.16 10.77 -16.16
CA ASN A 2 -7.83 9.48 -15.56
C ASN A 2 -9.12 8.87 -14.97
N LYS A 3 -9.46 7.62 -15.33
CA LYS A 3 -10.66 6.93 -14.80
C LYS A 3 -10.64 6.81 -13.27
N ASP A 4 -9.46 6.91 -12.68
CA ASP A 4 -9.23 6.82 -11.24
C ASP A 4 -9.22 8.19 -10.54
N ASP A 5 -9.59 9.28 -11.22
CA ASP A 5 -9.55 10.65 -10.68
C ASP A 5 -10.77 11.04 -9.82
N ASP A 6 -11.78 10.16 -9.67
CA ASP A 6 -13.00 10.45 -8.90
C ASP A 6 -12.67 10.75 -7.42
N PRO A 7 -12.92 11.99 -6.94
CA PRO A 7 -12.54 12.41 -5.59
C PRO A 7 -13.12 11.55 -4.47
N ARG A 8 -14.23 10.84 -4.69
CA ARG A 8 -14.88 9.98 -3.68
C ARG A 8 -13.99 8.82 -3.22
N HIS A 9 -13.11 8.36 -4.11
CA HIS A 9 -12.15 7.29 -3.85
C HIS A 9 -10.83 7.79 -3.25
N TRP A 10 -10.57 9.10 -3.26
CA TRP A 10 -9.36 9.69 -2.71
C TRP A 10 -9.57 10.15 -1.25
N LYS A 11 -9.03 9.42 -0.29
CA LYS A 11 -9.01 9.80 1.12
C LYS A 11 -7.81 10.69 1.40
N LEU A 12 -8.04 11.79 2.11
CA LEU A 12 -7.01 12.81 2.45
C LEU A 12 -6.27 13.37 1.22
N GLY A 13 -6.82 13.20 0.01
CA GLY A 13 -6.19 13.60 -1.25
C GLY A 13 -4.99 12.77 -1.71
N ILE A 14 -4.60 11.70 -0.98
CA ILE A 14 -3.40 10.90 -1.28
C ILE A 14 -3.61 9.38 -1.26
N LEU A 15 -4.59 8.88 -0.50
CA LEU A 15 -4.87 7.45 -0.39
C LEU A 15 -6.02 7.09 -1.32
N TYR A 16 -5.82 6.11 -2.20
CA TYR A 16 -6.87 5.65 -3.11
C TYR A 16 -7.57 4.41 -2.57
N TYR A 17 -8.91 4.44 -2.52
CA TYR A 17 -9.75 3.33 -2.08
C TYR A 17 -10.93 3.14 -3.05
N ASN A 18 -10.82 2.14 -3.91
CA ASN A 18 -11.91 1.69 -4.76
C ASN A 18 -11.97 0.15 -4.81
N PRO A 19 -12.93 -0.50 -4.13
CA PRO A 19 -13.05 -1.95 -4.14
C PRO A 19 -13.55 -2.51 -5.49
N ASP A 20 -14.20 -1.67 -6.31
CA ASP A 20 -14.71 -2.04 -7.64
C ASP A 20 -13.62 -1.95 -8.73
N ASN A 21 -12.51 -1.27 -8.43
CA ASN A 21 -11.35 -1.23 -9.31
C ASN A 21 -10.44 -2.45 -9.01
N PRO A 22 -10.26 -3.38 -9.96
CA PRO A 22 -9.43 -4.56 -9.73
C PRO A 22 -7.94 -4.23 -9.63
N SER A 23 -7.49 -3.08 -10.14
CA SER A 23 -6.09 -2.67 -10.12
C SER A 23 -5.56 -2.53 -8.68
N GLU A 24 -4.36 -3.04 -8.47
CA GLU A 24 -3.64 -3.02 -7.19
C GLU A 24 -2.99 -1.67 -6.93
N SER A 25 -2.66 -0.94 -7.99
CA SER A 25 -2.10 0.40 -7.93
C SER A 25 -2.68 1.26 -9.04
N VAL A 26 -2.73 2.57 -8.78
CA VAL A 26 -3.20 3.59 -9.71
C VAL A 26 -2.23 4.76 -9.70
N ASP A 27 -2.22 5.53 -10.79
CA ASP A 27 -1.47 6.78 -10.83
C ASP A 27 -2.02 7.77 -9.80
N LYS A 28 -1.13 8.57 -9.20
CA LYS A 28 -1.55 9.66 -8.32
C LYS A 28 -2.39 10.67 -9.10
N ARG A 29 -3.50 11.10 -8.50
CA ARG A 29 -4.31 12.21 -9.01
C ARG A 29 -3.50 13.50 -9.17
N ASN A 30 -2.61 13.78 -8.23
CA ASN A 30 -1.74 14.96 -8.25
C ASN A 30 -0.26 14.55 -8.14
N GLY A 31 0.57 15.09 -9.04
CA GLY A 31 2.02 14.86 -9.03
C GLY A 31 2.46 13.61 -9.79
N ILE A 32 3.67 13.11 -9.48
CA ILE A 32 4.30 11.97 -10.18
C ILE A 32 4.26 10.71 -9.30
N GLY A 33 4.05 9.57 -9.95
CA GLY A 33 4.11 8.24 -9.35
C GLY A 33 2.75 7.59 -9.13
N SER A 34 2.75 6.44 -8.48
CA SER A 34 1.56 5.65 -8.19
C SER A 34 1.26 5.55 -6.70
N THR A 35 0.07 5.06 -6.38
CA THR A 35 -0.36 4.69 -5.03
C THR A 35 -1.06 3.34 -5.05
N ILE A 36 -1.05 2.62 -3.93
CA ILE A 36 -1.76 1.36 -3.78
C ILE A 36 -3.26 1.62 -3.68
N ASN A 37 -4.05 0.82 -4.38
CA ASN A 37 -5.49 0.75 -4.18
C ASN A 37 -5.80 -0.07 -2.92
N PHE A 38 -6.13 0.61 -1.82
CA PHE A 38 -6.49 -0.03 -0.55
C PHE A 38 -7.84 -0.75 -0.61
N GLY A 39 -8.64 -0.54 -1.65
CA GLY A 39 -9.86 -1.30 -1.93
C GLY A 39 -9.57 -2.71 -2.45
N SER A 40 -8.45 -2.92 -3.14
CA SER A 40 -8.04 -4.22 -3.69
C SER A 40 -7.51 -5.15 -2.60
N LYS A 41 -7.91 -6.43 -2.63
CA LYS A 41 -7.37 -7.47 -1.74
C LYS A 41 -5.87 -7.65 -1.95
N ILE A 42 -5.42 -7.70 -3.21
CA ILE A 42 -4.00 -7.88 -3.56
C ILE A 42 -3.21 -6.63 -3.20
N GLY A 43 -3.76 -5.43 -3.46
CA GLY A 43 -3.13 -4.17 -3.03
C GLY A 43 -2.86 -4.13 -1.52
N ARG A 44 -3.83 -4.55 -0.70
CA ARG A 44 -3.62 -4.67 0.76
C ARG A 44 -2.56 -5.71 1.13
N SER A 45 -2.53 -6.86 0.45
CA SER A 45 -1.50 -7.88 0.69
C SER A 45 -0.09 -7.38 0.33
N ILE A 46 0.06 -6.65 -0.77
CA ILE A 46 1.34 -6.02 -1.16
C ILE A 46 1.79 -5.04 -0.08
N MET A 47 0.90 -4.14 0.35
CA MET A 47 1.23 -3.17 1.40
C MET A 47 1.61 -3.86 2.72
N ALA A 48 0.84 -4.86 3.15
CA ALA A 48 1.15 -5.63 4.35
C ALA A 48 2.51 -6.35 4.26
N SER A 49 2.86 -6.87 3.09
CA SER A 49 4.14 -7.54 2.85
C SER A 49 5.31 -6.56 2.91
N ILE A 50 5.15 -5.35 2.38
CA ILE A 50 6.18 -4.29 2.47
C ILE A 50 6.35 -3.86 3.93
N LEU A 51 5.25 -3.65 4.65
CA LEU A 51 5.28 -3.21 6.05
C LEU A 51 5.79 -4.29 7.02
N SER A 52 5.72 -5.58 6.66
CA SER A 52 6.23 -6.67 7.51
C SER A 52 7.76 -6.80 7.49
N ILE A 53 8.43 -6.33 6.44
CA ILE A 53 9.90 -6.39 6.30
C ILE A 53 10.63 -5.85 7.55
N PRO A 54 10.40 -4.60 8.01
CA PRO A 54 11.08 -4.09 9.19
C PRO A 54 10.77 -4.90 10.46
N VAL A 55 9.54 -5.39 10.61
CA VAL A 55 9.14 -6.22 11.76
C VAL A 55 9.92 -7.54 11.77
N ILE A 56 10.05 -8.19 10.61
CA ILE A 56 10.82 -9.43 10.45
C ILE A 56 12.29 -9.18 10.78
N ILE A 57 12.88 -8.09 10.28
CA ILE A 57 14.27 -7.73 10.58
C ILE A 57 14.48 -7.57 12.08
N ILE A 58 13.62 -6.81 12.77
CA ILE A 58 13.70 -6.61 14.23
C ILE A 58 13.62 -7.96 14.97
N LEU A 59 12.69 -8.83 14.56
CA LEU A 59 12.53 -10.15 15.16
C LEU A 59 13.78 -11.02 14.96
N LEU A 60 14.35 -11.05 13.75
CA LEU A 60 15.57 -11.80 13.44
C LEU A 60 16.75 -11.31 14.27
N VAL A 61 16.90 -9.99 14.40
CA VAL A 61 17.93 -9.36 15.23
C VAL A 61 17.74 -9.77 16.69
N PHE A 62 16.53 -9.65 17.23
CA PHE A 62 16.22 -10.05 18.60
C PHE A 62 16.53 -11.53 18.86
N VAL A 63 16.13 -12.40 17.94
CA VAL A 63 16.40 -13.85 18.00
C VAL A 63 17.90 -14.10 17.96
N ALA A 64 18.65 -13.47 17.06
CA ALA A 64 20.10 -13.63 16.98
C ALA A 64 20.78 -13.22 18.29
N PHE A 65 20.47 -12.05 18.84
CA PHE A 65 21.05 -11.56 20.10
C PHE A 65 20.67 -12.42 21.31
N ARG A 66 19.54 -13.15 21.27
CA ARG A 66 19.16 -14.06 22.35
C ARG A 66 20.05 -15.31 22.44
N PHE A 67 20.76 -15.65 21.37
CA PHE A 67 21.61 -16.85 21.26
C PHE A 67 23.12 -16.57 21.34
N PHE A 68 23.52 -15.31 21.54
CA PHE A 68 24.88 -14.90 21.90
C PHE A 68 24.91 -14.49 23.38
#